data_AF-A0AAU6LD48-F1
#
_entry.id   AF-A0AAU6LD48-F1
#
_cell.length_a   1.000
_cell.length_b   1.000
_cell.length_c   1.000
_cell.angle_alpha   90.00
_cell.angle_beta   90.00
_cell.angle_gamma   90.00
#
_symmetry.space_group_name_H-M   'P 1'
#
loop_
_entity.id
_entity.type
_entity.pdbx_description
1 polymer ?
#
loop_
_entity_poly.entity_id
_entity_poly.type
_entity_poly.pdbx_seq_one_letter_code
_entity_poly.pdbx_strand_id
1 'polypeptide(L)'
;MPEERLNSDLSENGFESDTSLFGSTPDFTIEDLKASAFDSRFSHPNTVPVRLDKDEMVQVAVTLLRTIFAIDETADYYRDKDTVYFEYPDWYFEGWIVEEGSSYSDQKRRVRVYVYSNGSPSLDILLDEVIAQIIPASPHN
;
A
#
# COMPACT_ATOMS: atom_id res chain seq x y z
N MET A 1 -5.55 0.61 16.43
CA MET A 1 -4.85 1.91 16.26
C MET A 1 -5.85 3.04 16.53
N PRO A 2 -5.44 4.20 17.09
CA PRO A 2 -6.33 5.36 17.18
C PRO A 2 -6.72 5.84 15.77
N GLU A 3 -8.00 6.05 15.51
CA GLU A 3 -8.53 6.48 14.20
C GLU A 3 -7.94 7.80 13.69
N GLU A 4 -7.45 8.65 14.60
CA GLU A 4 -6.83 9.94 14.25
C GLU A 4 -5.47 9.78 13.55
N ARG A 5 -4.65 8.81 13.97
CA ARG A 5 -3.37 8.51 13.29
C ARG A 5 -3.61 7.98 11.89
N LEU A 6 -4.60 7.09 11.75
CA LEU A 6 -4.99 6.51 10.46
C LEU A 6 -5.31 7.60 9.43
N ASN A 7 -6.14 8.56 9.82
CA ASN A 7 -6.57 9.63 8.93
C ASN A 7 -5.42 10.59 8.56
N SER A 8 -4.51 10.88 9.49
CA SER A 8 -3.32 11.71 9.21
C SER A 8 -2.42 11.00 8.19
N ASP A 9 -2.05 9.76 8.46
CA ASP A 9 -1.13 8.96 7.63
C ASP A 9 -1.69 8.80 6.20
N LEU A 10 -2.98 8.52 6.06
CA LEU A 10 -3.63 8.40 4.75
C LEU A 10 -3.63 9.73 4.00
N SER A 11 -4.02 10.83 4.65
CA SER A 11 -4.09 12.15 3.99
C SER A 11 -2.71 12.65 3.53
N GLU A 12 -1.67 12.45 4.34
CA GLU A 12 -0.28 12.81 4.00
C GLU A 12 0.26 12.00 2.81
N ASN A 13 -0.27 10.78 2.62
CA ASN A 13 0.07 9.91 1.50
C ASN A 13 -0.93 10.05 0.34
N GLY A 14 -1.71 11.12 0.32
CA GLY A 14 -2.52 11.55 -0.81
C GLY A 14 -3.90 10.91 -0.90
N PHE A 15 -4.30 10.09 0.07
CA PHE A 15 -5.64 9.50 0.08
C PHE A 15 -6.72 10.57 0.21
N GLU A 16 -7.67 10.57 -0.72
CA GLU A 16 -8.79 11.50 -0.76
C GLU A 16 -9.90 11.07 0.21
N SER A 17 -10.31 11.96 1.11
CA SER A 17 -11.29 11.69 2.18
C SER A 17 -12.74 11.49 1.70
N ASP A 18 -13.05 11.91 0.48
CA ASP A 18 -14.38 11.84 -0.15
C ASP A 18 -14.53 10.65 -1.12
N THR A 19 -13.55 9.75 -1.15
CA THR A 19 -13.58 8.55 -1.98
C THR A 19 -13.61 7.28 -1.13
N SER A 20 -14.01 6.16 -1.74
CA SER A 20 -14.08 4.88 -1.05
C SER A 20 -12.69 4.36 -0.68
N LEU A 21 -12.55 3.99 0.59
CA LEU A 21 -11.39 3.28 1.12
C LEU A 21 -11.75 1.82 1.38
N PHE A 22 -10.84 0.92 1.05
CA PHE A 22 -11.05 -0.52 1.15
C PHE A 22 -10.02 -1.14 2.08
N GLY A 23 -10.46 -1.47 3.30
CA GLY A 23 -9.66 -2.14 4.32
C GLY A 23 -9.69 -3.66 4.17
N SER A 24 -8.53 -4.32 4.21
CA SER A 24 -8.42 -5.78 4.13
C SER A 24 -7.13 -6.32 4.77
N THR A 25 -7.08 -7.62 5.04
CA THR A 25 -5.81 -8.30 5.30
C THR A 25 -5.10 -8.54 3.96
N PRO A 26 -3.78 -8.31 3.87
CA PRO A 26 -3.02 -8.51 2.65
C PRO A 26 -3.03 -9.98 2.21
N ASP A 27 -3.26 -10.19 0.91
CA ASP A 27 -3.13 -11.48 0.23
C ASP A 27 -1.75 -11.63 -0.47
N PHE A 28 -0.76 -10.83 -0.04
CA PHE A 28 0.60 -10.77 -0.61
C PHE A 28 1.65 -10.55 0.48
N THR A 29 2.92 -10.79 0.12
CA THR A 29 4.09 -10.56 0.96
C THR A 29 4.89 -9.34 0.51
N ILE A 30 5.85 -8.91 1.34
CA ILE A 30 6.83 -7.88 0.96
C ILE A 30 7.66 -8.32 -0.26
N GLU A 31 7.94 -9.61 -0.41
CA GLU A 31 8.70 -10.10 -1.57
C GLU A 31 7.88 -10.04 -2.85
N ASP A 32 6.56 -10.24 -2.78
CA ASP A 32 5.66 -10.03 -3.93
C ASP A 32 5.64 -8.56 -4.35
N LEU A 33 5.62 -7.63 -3.38
CA LEU A 33 5.74 -6.20 -3.66
C LEU A 33 7.07 -5.85 -4.35
N LYS A 34 8.19 -6.39 -3.85
CA LYS A 34 9.51 -6.17 -4.48
C LYS A 34 9.58 -6.77 -5.87
N ALA A 35 9.06 -7.99 -6.07
CA ALA A 35 9.03 -8.64 -7.37
C ALA A 35 8.17 -7.86 -8.38
N SER A 36 7.03 -7.31 -7.93
CA SER A 36 6.16 -6.44 -8.72
C SER A 36 6.82 -5.10 -9.08
N ALA A 37 7.57 -4.50 -8.15
CA ALA A 37 8.22 -3.21 -8.39
C ALA A 37 9.53 -3.31 -9.20
N PHE A 38 10.33 -4.35 -8.99
CA PHE A 38 11.73 -4.41 -9.47
C PHE A 38 12.06 -5.56 -10.42
N ASP A 39 11.30 -6.65 -10.41
CA ASP A 39 11.50 -7.80 -11.33
C ASP A 39 10.39 -7.89 -12.40
N SER A 40 9.50 -6.91 -12.43
CA SER A 40 8.38 -6.85 -13.36
C SER A 40 8.83 -6.40 -14.76
N ARG A 41 8.26 -7.01 -15.79
CA ARG A 41 8.56 -6.68 -17.20
C ARG A 41 7.31 -6.16 -17.88
N PHE A 42 7.47 -5.20 -18.78
CA PHE A 42 6.33 -4.68 -19.55
C PHE A 42 5.52 -5.77 -20.27
N SER A 43 6.20 -6.77 -20.86
CA SER A 43 5.54 -7.86 -21.58
C SER A 43 4.83 -8.87 -20.68
N HIS A 44 5.23 -8.95 -19.42
CA HIS A 44 4.78 -9.94 -18.43
C HIS A 44 4.95 -9.30 -17.04
N PRO A 45 4.03 -8.41 -16.64
CA PRO A 45 4.18 -7.71 -15.38
C PRO A 45 3.93 -8.68 -14.23
N ASN A 46 4.82 -8.64 -13.24
CA ASN A 46 4.52 -9.23 -11.94
C ASN A 46 3.47 -8.35 -11.26
N THR A 47 2.46 -8.97 -10.67
CA THR A 47 1.34 -8.26 -10.05
C THR A 47 1.18 -8.68 -8.59
N VAL A 48 0.61 -7.78 -7.79
CA VAL A 48 0.17 -8.08 -6.43
C VAL A 48 -1.36 -8.10 -6.36
N PRO A 49 -1.97 -9.10 -5.71
CA PRO A 49 -3.42 -9.09 -5.48
C PRO A 49 -3.78 -7.98 -4.49
N VAL A 50 -4.75 -7.14 -4.85
CA VAL A 50 -5.31 -6.10 -3.97
C VAL A 50 -6.81 -6.27 -3.91
N ARG A 51 -7.36 -6.28 -2.70
CA ARG A 51 -8.79 -6.39 -2.48
C ARG A 51 -9.44 -5.00 -2.49
N LEU A 52 -10.42 -4.81 -3.36
CA LEU A 52 -11.18 -3.56 -3.51
C LEU A 52 -12.62 -3.69 -3.00
N ASP A 53 -13.10 -4.90 -2.72
CA ASP A 53 -14.34 -5.15 -1.97
C ASP A 53 -14.30 -6.59 -1.45
N LYS A 54 -15.29 -7.03 -0.66
CA LYS A 54 -15.40 -8.41 -0.16
C LYS A 54 -15.30 -9.46 -1.25
N ASP A 55 -15.83 -9.15 -2.43
CA ASP A 55 -15.90 -10.05 -3.58
C ASP A 55 -15.05 -9.59 -4.78
N GLU A 56 -14.31 -8.48 -4.67
CA GLU A 56 -13.47 -7.94 -5.76
C GLU A 56 -11.98 -7.95 -5.38
N MET A 57 -11.21 -8.77 -6.09
CA MET A 57 -9.75 -8.79 -6.04
C MET A 57 -9.20 -8.44 -7.42
N VAL A 58 -8.23 -7.52 -7.44
CA VAL A 58 -7.59 -7.06 -8.66
C VAL A 58 -6.09 -7.35 -8.63
N GLN A 59 -5.51 -7.55 -9.80
CA GLN A 59 -4.06 -7.72 -9.96
C GLN A 59 -3.43 -6.36 -10.26
N VAL A 60 -2.49 -5.92 -9.43
CA VAL A 60 -1.86 -4.59 -9.53
C VAL A 60 -0.40 -4.71 -9.93
N ALA A 61 -0.03 -4.10 -11.05
CA ALA A 61 1.37 -3.90 -11.43
C ALA A 61 1.91 -2.66 -10.72
N VAL A 62 2.85 -2.84 -9.79
CA VAL A 62 3.38 -1.75 -8.96
C VAL A 62 4.28 -0.84 -9.81
N THR A 63 4.06 0.47 -9.70
CA THR A 63 4.83 1.50 -10.41
C THR A 63 5.54 2.47 -9.46
N LEU A 64 5.07 2.55 -8.22
CA LEU A 64 5.66 3.36 -7.16
C LEU A 64 5.62 2.54 -5.87
N LEU A 65 6.74 2.46 -5.16
CA LEU A 65 6.85 1.79 -3.87
C LEU A 65 7.67 2.70 -2.93
N ARG A 66 7.19 2.90 -1.71
CA ARG A 66 7.82 3.74 -0.68
C ARG A 66 7.69 3.08 0.69
N THR A 67 8.72 3.26 1.51
CA THR A 67 8.69 2.95 2.94
C THR A 67 8.23 4.16 3.73
N ILE A 68 7.39 3.95 4.74
CA ILE A 68 6.89 4.98 5.65
C ILE A 68 7.32 4.63 7.07
N PHE A 69 8.11 5.51 7.69
CA PHE A 69 8.54 5.34 9.06
C PHE A 69 7.57 6.08 9.98
N ALA A 70 6.69 5.34 10.64
CA ALA A 70 5.78 5.91 11.62
C ALA A 70 6.52 6.17 12.95
N ILE A 71 6.11 7.25 13.63
CA ILE A 71 6.68 7.66 14.92
C ILE A 71 6.15 6.71 16.01
N ASP A 72 7.06 6.19 16.83
CA ASP A 72 6.70 5.40 18.02
C ASP A 72 6.48 6.32 19.22
N GLU A 73 5.25 6.82 19.35
CA GLU A 73 4.82 7.67 20.47
C GLU A 73 4.77 6.91 21.81
N THR A 74 4.84 5.57 21.79
CA THR A 74 4.81 4.73 22.99
C THR A 74 6.20 4.44 23.55
N ALA A 75 7.25 4.85 22.83
CA ALA A 75 8.63 4.71 23.25
C ALA A 75 9.00 5.72 24.36
N ASP A 76 8.35 5.58 25.53
CA ASP A 76 8.60 6.32 26.76
C ASP A 76 10.08 6.28 27.20
N TYR A 77 10.84 5.31 26.68
CA TYR A 77 12.27 5.12 26.95
C TYR A 77 13.17 6.24 26.37
N TYR A 78 12.69 7.02 25.40
CA TYR A 78 13.49 8.04 24.70
C TYR A 78 13.08 9.48 24.98
N ARG A 79 12.41 9.77 26.11
CA ARG A 79 11.93 11.13 26.48
C ARG A 79 12.94 12.27 26.34
N ASP A 80 14.24 11.97 26.31
CA ASP A 80 15.32 12.96 26.21
C ASP A 80 16.05 12.97 24.85
N LYS A 81 15.58 12.23 23.82
CA LYS A 81 16.23 12.18 22.50
C LYS A 81 15.23 12.26 21.35
N ASP A 82 15.78 12.65 20.20
CA ASP A 82 15.18 12.82 18.87
C ASP A 82 14.02 11.86 18.54
N THR A 83 13.11 12.29 17.65
CA THR A 83 11.97 11.52 17.14
C THR A 83 12.33 10.04 16.91
N VAL A 84 11.62 9.15 17.60
CA VAL A 84 11.80 7.70 17.52
C VAL A 84 10.79 7.12 16.54
N TYR A 85 11.26 6.24 15.66
CA TYR A 85 10.43 5.56 14.68
C TYR A 85 10.29 4.09 15.04
N PHE A 86 9.20 3.45 14.60
CA PHE A 86 9.08 2.00 14.66
C PHE A 86 10.22 1.33 13.89
N GLU A 87 10.69 0.18 14.39
CA GLU A 87 11.79 -0.58 13.79
C GLU A 87 11.46 -1.05 12.35
N TYR A 88 10.18 -1.38 12.10
CA TYR A 88 9.69 -1.86 10.82
C TYR A 88 8.79 -0.78 10.19
N PRO A 89 9.07 -0.36 8.94
CA PRO A 89 8.25 0.66 8.29
C PRO A 89 6.92 0.08 7.82
N ASP A 90 5.94 0.96 7.72
CA ASP A 90 4.76 0.77 6.89
C ASP A 90 5.15 0.92 5.42
N TRP A 91 4.28 0.49 4.51
CA TRP A 91 4.54 0.54 3.08
C TRP A 91 3.44 1.27 2.34
N TYR A 92 3.86 1.96 1.29
CA TYR A 92 2.98 2.64 0.38
C TYR A 92 3.32 2.25 -1.04
N PHE A 93 2.31 1.92 -1.84
CA PHE A 93 2.50 1.72 -3.26
C PHE A 93 1.36 2.24 -4.11
N GLU A 94 1.70 2.56 -5.35
CA GLU A 94 0.73 2.82 -6.41
C GLU A 94 1.01 1.93 -7.60
N GLY A 95 -0.05 1.51 -8.29
CA GLY A 95 0.06 0.68 -9.47
C GLY A 95 -1.16 0.74 -10.36
N TRP A 96 -1.06 0.05 -11.49
CA TRP A 96 -2.15 -0.08 -12.45
C TRP A 96 -2.83 -1.43 -12.29
N ILE A 97 -4.17 -1.42 -12.38
CA ILE A 97 -4.94 -2.65 -12.45
C ILE A 97 -4.67 -3.31 -13.80
N VAL A 98 -4.28 -4.59 -13.76
CA VAL A 98 -4.09 -5.45 -14.93
C VAL A 98 -5.34 -6.32 -15.07
N GLU A 99 -6.17 -6.04 -16.08
CA GLU A 99 -7.37 -6.83 -16.36
C GLU A 99 -7.01 -8.05 -17.23
N GLU A 100 -7.50 -9.23 -16.84
CA GLU A 100 -7.30 -10.45 -17.64
C GLU A 100 -7.84 -10.28 -19.06
N GLY A 101 -7.01 -10.56 -20.07
CA GLY A 101 -7.37 -10.48 -21.48
C GLY A 101 -7.37 -9.08 -22.10
N SER A 102 -7.04 -8.04 -21.33
CA SER A 102 -6.81 -6.68 -21.85
C SER A 102 -5.38 -6.50 -22.37
N SER A 103 -5.17 -5.58 -23.32
CA SER A 103 -3.82 -5.19 -23.68
C SER A 103 -3.22 -4.35 -22.54
N TYR A 104 -1.92 -4.50 -22.24
CA TYR A 104 -1.27 -3.71 -21.18
C TYR A 104 -1.35 -2.19 -21.39
N SER A 105 -1.73 -1.73 -22.59
CA SER A 105 -2.02 -0.34 -22.92
C SER A 105 -3.41 0.15 -22.51
N ASP A 106 -4.33 -0.73 -22.12
CA ASP A 106 -5.71 -0.40 -21.73
C ASP A 106 -5.87 -0.11 -20.22
N GLN A 107 -4.78 0.21 -19.53
CA GLN A 107 -4.77 0.49 -18.08
C GLN A 107 -5.59 1.75 -17.74
N LYS A 108 -6.86 1.55 -17.36
CA LYS A 108 -7.82 2.65 -17.08
C LYS A 108 -7.91 3.04 -15.61
N ARG A 109 -7.44 2.20 -14.69
CA ARG A 109 -7.60 2.40 -13.25
C ARG A 109 -6.28 2.23 -12.53
N ARG A 110 -5.95 3.21 -11.68
CA ARG A 110 -4.83 3.12 -10.74
C ARG A 110 -5.36 2.81 -9.37
N VAL A 111 -4.53 2.16 -8.58
CA VAL A 111 -4.80 1.93 -7.16
C VAL A 111 -3.64 2.50 -6.37
N ARG A 112 -3.97 3.14 -5.25
CA ARG A 112 -3.04 3.48 -4.20
C ARG A 112 -3.32 2.60 -2.99
N VAL A 113 -2.27 2.14 -2.35
CA VAL A 113 -2.35 1.21 -1.25
C VAL A 113 -1.40 1.63 -0.14
N TYR A 114 -1.92 1.66 1.08
CA TYR A 114 -1.17 1.77 2.32
C TYR A 114 -1.19 0.40 3.01
N VAL A 115 -0.04 -0.05 3.49
CA VAL A 115 0.14 -1.36 4.11
C VAL A 115 0.77 -1.16 5.48
N TYR A 116 0.06 -1.57 6.52
CA TYR A 116 0.52 -1.50 7.89
C TYR A 116 1.39 -2.69 8.24
N SER A 117 2.55 -2.40 8.82
CA SER A 117 3.37 -3.39 9.51
C SER A 117 2.88 -3.53 10.95
N ASN A 118 2.76 -4.75 11.45
CA ASN A 118 2.44 -4.96 12.87
C ASN A 118 3.64 -4.69 13.82
N GLY A 119 4.79 -4.26 13.29
CA GLY A 119 5.99 -3.94 14.09
C GLY A 119 6.64 -5.15 14.74
N SER A 120 6.29 -6.38 14.36
CA SER A 120 6.85 -7.61 14.93
C SER A 120 8.20 -8.00 14.30
N PRO A 121 9.22 -8.34 15.10
CA PRO A 121 10.54 -8.79 14.64
C PRO A 121 10.56 -10.25 14.14
N SER A 122 9.40 -10.84 13.83
CA SER A 122 9.35 -12.17 13.23
C SER A 122 10.01 -12.15 11.85
N LEU A 123 10.70 -13.25 11.51
CA LEU A 123 11.41 -13.45 10.22
C LEU A 123 10.54 -13.17 8.98
N ASP A 124 9.23 -13.21 9.15
CA ASP A 124 8.25 -12.71 8.21
C ASP A 124 7.71 -11.38 8.77
N ILE A 125 7.99 -10.26 8.10
CA ILE A 125 7.30 -8.99 8.34
C ILE A 125 5.83 -9.27 8.05
N LEU A 126 5.04 -9.43 9.11
CA LEU A 126 3.62 -9.70 8.99
C LEU A 126 2.93 -8.37 8.71
N LEU A 127 2.43 -8.26 7.49
CA LEU A 127 1.56 -7.17 7.09
C LEU A 127 0.19 -7.40 7.77
N ASP A 128 -0.29 -6.39 8.50
CA ASP A 128 -1.47 -6.52 9.36
C ASP A 128 -2.74 -6.12 8.61
N GLU A 129 -2.70 -4.92 8.05
CA GLU A 129 -3.84 -4.28 7.40
C GLU A 129 -3.39 -3.56 6.13
N VAL A 130 -4.25 -3.58 5.13
CA VAL A 130 -4.10 -2.88 3.87
C VAL A 130 -5.30 -1.96 3.68
N ILE A 131 -5.03 -0.71 3.31
CA ILE A 131 -6.04 0.25 2.88
C ILE A 131 -5.78 0.63 1.43
N ALA A 132 -6.75 0.33 0.56
CA ALA A 132 -6.69 0.65 -0.86
C ALA A 132 -7.69 1.75 -1.25
N GLN A 133 -7.32 2.55 -2.24
CA GLN A 133 -8.16 3.57 -2.87
C GLN A 133 -7.94 3.51 -4.39
N ILE A 134 -9.04 3.48 -5.14
CA ILE A 134 -8.98 3.60 -6.60
C ILE A 134 -8.72 5.07 -6.94
N ILE A 135 -7.65 5.33 -7.69
CA ILE A 135 -7.38 6.64 -8.27
C ILE A 135 -8.01 6.65 -9.67
N PRO A 136 -8.96 7.56 -9.96
CA PRO A 136 -9.47 7.75 -11.31
C PRO A 136 -8.31 8.08 -12.25
N ALA A 137 -8.22 7.43 -13.41
CA ALA A 137 -7.44 8.00 -14.49
C ALA A 137 -8.07 9.36 -14.80
N SER A 138 -7.29 10.44 -14.72
CA SER A 138 -7.79 11.80 -14.93
C SER A 138 -8.75 11.82 -16.13
N PRO A 139 -9.90 12.51 -16.05
CA PRO A 139 -10.67 12.77 -17.25
C PRO A 139 -9.73 13.51 -18.21
N HIS A 140 -9.46 12.90 -19.37
CA HIS A 140 -8.65 13.53 -20.40
C HIS A 140 -9.15 14.96 -20.64
N ASN A 141 -8.30 15.96 -20.38
CA ASN A 141 -8.39 17.28 -20.99
C ASN A 141 -7.62 17.25 -22.31
#